data_AF-A0A3S1J7C8-F1
#
_entry.id   AF-A0A3S1J7C8-F1
#
_cell.length_a   1.000
_cell.length_b   1.000
_cell.length_c   1.000
_cell.angle_alpha   90.00
_cell.angle_beta   90.00
_cell.angle_gamma   90.00
#
_symmetry.space_group_name_H-M   'P 1'
#
loop_
_entity.id
_entity.type
_entity.pdbx_description
1 polymer ?
#
loop_
_entity_poly.entity_id
_entity_poly.type
_entity_poly.pdbx_seq_one_letter_code
_entity_poly.pdbx_strand_id
1 'polypeptide(L)'
;MLIIVALGGNALLRRGEPMTAGNQRSNIKRAASELAALVGEGHSVVITHGNGPQVGLLALQAAANPGGGAFPLDVLGAESAGMIGYV
;
A
#
# COMPACT_ATOMS: atom_id res chain seq x y z
N MET A 1 12.19 11.20 19.06
CA MET A 1 13.26 10.66 18.18
C MET A 1 12.71 10.43 16.77
N LEU A 2 13.56 10.28 15.75
CA LEU A 2 13.13 9.88 14.40
C LEU A 2 13.01 8.35 14.31
N ILE A 3 11.85 7.86 13.89
CA ILE A 3 11.57 6.43 13.66
C ILE A 3 11.20 6.24 12.19
N ILE A 4 11.83 5.27 11.52
CA ILE A 4 11.49 4.87 10.16
C ILE A 4 10.75 3.54 10.24
N VAL A 5 9.49 3.51 9.78
CA VAL A 5 8.64 2.32 9.79
C VAL A 5 8.42 1.85 8.37
N ALA A 6 8.82 0.61 8.08
CA ALA A 6 8.50 -0.07 6.83
C ALA A 6 7.27 -0.98 7.01
N LEU A 7 6.13 -0.56 6.46
CA LEU A 7 4.91 -1.34 6.48
C LEU A 7 5.03 -2.53 5.53
N GLY A 8 4.93 -3.74 6.09
CA GLY A 8 4.87 -4.98 5.33
C GLY A 8 3.51 -5.20 4.65
N GLY A 9 3.45 -6.14 3.70
CA GLY A 9 2.23 -6.43 2.93
C GLY A 9 0.98 -6.70 3.78
N ASN A 10 1.14 -7.33 4.96
CA ASN A 10 0.04 -7.61 5.90
C ASN A 10 -0.63 -6.35 6.47
N ALA A 11 0.03 -5.19 6.42
CA ALA A 11 -0.57 -3.90 6.82
C ALA A 11 -1.63 -3.43 5.82
N LEU A 12 -1.55 -3.89 4.57
CA LEU A 12 -2.47 -3.52 3.50
C LEU A 12 -3.40 -4.68 3.14
N LEU A 13 -2.88 -5.90 3.00
CA LEU A 13 -3.64 -7.08 2.63
C LEU A 13 -3.14 -8.32 3.36
N ARG A 14 -4.02 -8.99 4.11
CA ARG A 14 -3.64 -10.23 4.80
C ARG A 14 -3.69 -11.42 3.85
N ARG A 15 -2.92 -12.46 4.17
CA ARG A 15 -2.92 -13.70 3.39
C ARG A 15 -4.33 -14.29 3.30
N GLY A 16 -4.79 -14.54 2.06
CA GLY A 16 -6.11 -15.11 1.79
C GLY A 16 -7.26 -14.10 1.76
N GLU A 17 -6.99 -12.83 2.02
CA GLU A 17 -8.01 -11.78 1.98
C GLU A 17 -8.22 -11.27 0.54
N PRO A 18 -9.47 -11.08 0.09
CA PRO A 18 -9.73 -10.46 -1.21
C PRO A 18 -9.17 -9.04 -1.28
N MET A 19 -8.53 -8.68 -2.39
CA MET A 19 -7.94 -7.36 -2.60
C MET A 19 -8.99 -6.32 -2.98
N THR A 20 -9.85 -5.98 -2.01
CA THR A 20 -10.87 -4.94 -2.13
C THR A 20 -10.39 -3.64 -1.49
N ALA A 21 -10.93 -2.49 -1.93
CA ALA A 21 -10.65 -1.21 -1.30
C ALA A 21 -11.05 -1.18 0.18
N GLY A 22 -12.17 -1.84 0.53
CA GLY A 22 -12.64 -1.94 1.91
C GLY A 22 -11.67 -2.68 2.82
N ASN A 23 -11.15 -3.83 2.37
CA ASN A 23 -10.19 -4.62 3.13
C ASN A 23 -8.86 -3.86 3.34
N GLN A 24 -8.35 -3.22 2.28
CA GLN A 24 -7.14 -2.41 2.38
C GLN A 24 -7.29 -1.26 3.37
N ARG A 25 -8.42 -0.53 3.30
CA ARG A 25 -8.72 0.57 4.22
C ARG A 25 -8.92 0.10 5.66
N SER A 26 -9.51 -1.08 5.87
CA SER A 26 -9.67 -1.67 7.21
C SER A 26 -8.33 -2.08 7.81
N ASN A 27 -7.46 -2.71 7.01
CA ASN A 27 -6.14 -3.13 7.47
C ASN A 27 -5.23 -1.94 7.79
N ILE A 28 -5.17 -0.93 6.90
CA ILE A 28 -4.28 0.22 7.10
C ILE A 28 -4.69 1.04 8.32
N LYS A 29 -6.00 1.13 8.63
CA LYS A 29 -6.48 1.82 9.84
C LYS A 29 -5.87 1.27 11.13
N ARG A 30 -5.63 -0.05 11.20
CA ARG A 30 -4.98 -0.67 12.36
C ARG A 30 -3.53 -0.21 12.46
N ALA A 31 -2.77 -0.27 11.35
CA ALA A 31 -1.40 0.20 11.31
C ALA A 31 -1.30 1.71 11.63
N ALA A 32 -2.21 2.53 11.09
CA ALA A 32 -2.27 3.96 11.34
C ALA A 32 -2.53 4.28 12.82
N SER A 33 -3.35 3.49 13.52
CA SER A 33 -3.58 3.67 14.97
C SER A 33 -2.31 3.47 15.78
N GLU A 34 -1.53 2.43 15.47
CA GLU A 34 -0.25 2.17 16.15
C GLU A 34 0.78 3.27 15.84
N LEU A 35 0.83 3.74 14.59
CA LEU A 35 1.71 4.84 14.19
C LEU A 35 1.33 6.16 14.87
N ALA A 36 0.03 6.42 15.04
CA ALA A 36 -0.46 7.60 15.75
C ALA A 36 -0.05 7.58 17.23
N ALA A 37 0.02 6.41 17.87
CA ALA A 37 0.51 6.29 19.24
C ALA A 37 1.98 6.72 19.35
N LEU A 38 2.85 6.28 18.42
CA LEU A 38 4.26 6.70 18.37
C LEU A 38 4.40 8.23 18.20
N VAL A 39 3.56 8.83 17.34
CA VAL A 39 3.53 10.28 17.19
C VAL A 39 3.08 10.96 18.48
N GLY A 40 2.06 10.41 19.16
CA GLY A 40 1.57 10.91 20.45
C GLY A 40 2.60 10.88 21.58
N GLU A 41 3.56 9.95 21.52
CA GLU A 41 4.72 9.86 22.42
C GLU A 41 5.83 10.89 22.09
N GLY A 42 5.65 11.70 21.04
CA GLY A 42 6.61 12.74 20.63
C GLY A 42 7.67 12.26 19.64
N HIS A 43 7.45 11.13 18.97
CA HIS A 43 8.32 10.67 17.89
C HIS A 43 7.97 11.32 16.55
N SER A 44 8.98 11.62 15.76
CA SER A 44 8.81 11.92 14.33
C SER A 44 8.86 10.60 13.57
N VAL A 45 7.87 10.35 12.73
CA VAL A 45 7.74 9.06 12.03
C VAL A 45 7.85 9.26 10.53
N VAL A 46 8.72 8.49 9.88
CA VAL A 46 8.77 8.33 8.42
C VAL A 46 8.20 6.96 8.08
N ILE A 47 7.22 6.93 7.19
CA ILE A 47 6.50 5.71 6.80
C ILE A 47 6.94 5.32 5.39
N THR A 48 7.32 4.06 5.22
CA THR A 48 7.53 3.43 3.92
C THR A 48 6.66 2.18 3.83
N HIS A 49 6.51 1.62 2.63
CA HIS A 49 5.71 0.43 2.42
C HIS A 49 6.24 -0.40 1.25
N GLY A 50 5.90 -1.70 1.23
CA GLY A 50 5.93 -2.50 0.02
C GLY A 50 4.65 -2.33 -0.80
N ASN A 51 4.67 -2.77 -2.07
CA ASN A 51 3.52 -2.66 -2.98
C ASN A 51 3.23 -3.93 -3.79
N GLY A 52 3.89 -5.07 -3.49
CA GLY A 52 3.88 -6.28 -4.31
C GLY A 52 2.48 -6.75 -4.74
N PRO A 53 1.51 -6.92 -3.82
CA PRO A 53 0.13 -7.26 -4.18
C PRO A 53 -0.53 -6.21 -5.08
N GLN A 54 -0.38 -4.93 -4.76
CA GLN A 54 -1.02 -3.81 -5.46
C GLN A 54 -0.49 -3.65 -6.88
N VAL A 55 0.83 -3.59 -7.06
CA VAL A 55 1.45 -3.50 -8.39
C VAL A 55 1.18 -4.76 -9.22
N GLY A 56 1.10 -5.93 -8.57
CA GLY A 56 0.68 -7.18 -9.22
C GLY A 56 -0.75 -7.13 -9.74
N LEU A 57 -1.69 -6.57 -8.97
CA LEU A 57 -3.08 -6.36 -9.42
C LEU A 57 -3.14 -5.43 -10.62
N LEU A 58 -2.46 -4.29 -10.55
CA LEU A 58 -2.41 -3.32 -11.65
C LEU A 58 -1.82 -3.95 -12.92
N ALA A 59 -0.76 -4.75 -12.78
CA ALA A 59 -0.15 -5.47 -13.91
C ALA A 59 -1.13 -6.49 -14.53
N LEU A 60 -1.89 -7.23 -13.72
CA LEU A 60 -2.90 -8.16 -14.21
C LEU A 60 -4.06 -7.42 -14.91
N GLN A 61 -4.50 -6.28 -14.38
CA GLN A 61 -5.53 -5.44 -15.00
C GLN A 61 -5.06 -4.86 -16.34
N ALA A 62 -3.82 -4.37 -16.42
CA ALA A 62 -3.22 -3.89 -17.65
C ALA A 62 -3.11 -5.01 -18.70
N ALA A 63 -2.69 -6.20 -18.31
CA ALA A 63 -2.62 -7.36 -19.19
C ALA A 63 -3.99 -7.84 -19.69
N ALA A 64 -5.04 -7.67 -18.88
CA ALA A 64 -6.41 -8.03 -19.24
C ALA A 64 -7.08 -7.04 -20.22
N ASN A 65 -6.54 -5.82 -20.38
CA ASN A 65 -7.08 -4.81 -21.30
C ASN A 65 -6.04 -4.34 -22.34
N PRO A 66 -5.71 -5.19 -23.34
CA PRO A 66 -4.64 -4.91 -24.29
C PRO A 66 -4.88 -3.71 -25.21
N GLY A 67 -6.13 -3.24 -25.34
CA GLY A 67 -6.49 -2.13 -26.23
C GLY A 67 -5.92 -0.77 -25.81
N GLY A 68 -5.49 -0.61 -24.56
CA GLY A 68 -4.87 0.63 -24.05
C GLY A 68 -3.35 0.64 -24.07
N GLY A 69 -2.70 -0.50 -24.38
CA GLY A 69 -1.27 -0.70 -24.12
C GLY A 69 -0.99 -0.86 -22.63
N ALA A 70 -0.24 -1.88 -22.24
CA ALA A 70 0.16 -2.04 -20.84
C ALA A 70 1.20 -0.96 -20.49
N PHE A 71 0.95 -0.19 -19.43
CA PHE A 71 1.98 0.69 -18.87
C PHE A 71 3.17 -0.16 -18.39
N PRO A 72 4.40 0.37 -18.49
CA PRO A 72 5.57 -0.32 -17.96
C PRO A 72 5.48 -0.41 -16.43
N LEU A 73 6.18 -1.40 -15.86
CA LEU A 73 6.04 -1.77 -14.45
C LEU A 73 6.44 -0.65 -13.47
N ASP A 74 7.33 0.23 -13.86
CA ASP A 74 7.72 1.43 -13.11
C ASP A 74 6.57 2.43 -12.98
N VAL A 75 5.80 2.65 -14.05
CA VAL A 75 4.59 3.49 -14.04
C VAL A 75 3.50 2.87 -13.16
N LEU A 76 3.29 1.55 -13.25
CA LEU A 76 2.38 0.83 -12.34
C LEU A 76 2.86 0.90 -10.89
N GLY A 77 4.19 0.92 -10.70
CA GLY A 77 4.83 1.18 -9.42
C GLY A 77 4.43 2.54 -8.85
N ALA A 78 4.52 3.60 -9.65
CA ALA A 78 4.10 4.95 -9.27
C ALA A 78 2.60 5.01 -8.96
N GLU A 79 1.74 4.37 -9.76
CA GLU A 79 0.30 4.27 -9.51
C GLU A 79 0.01 3.57 -8.17
N SER A 80 0.69 2.46 -7.90
CA SER A 80 0.53 1.75 -6.63
C SER A 80 1.00 2.57 -5.41
N ALA A 81 2.00 3.45 -5.57
CA ALA A 81 2.43 4.36 -4.52
C ALA A 81 1.35 5.42 -4.23
N GLY A 82 0.70 5.96 -5.27
CA GLY A 82 -0.45 6.84 -5.11
C GLY A 82 -1.64 6.15 -4.44
N MET A 83 -1.94 4.92 -4.87
CA MET A 83 -2.99 4.09 -4.27
C MET A 83 -2.74 3.86 -2.77
N ILE A 84 -1.55 3.41 -2.40
CA ILE A 84 -1.23 3.07 -1.00
C ILE A 84 -1.08 4.33 -0.14
N GLY A 85 -0.49 5.40 -0.67
CA GLY A 85 -0.34 6.66 0.06
C GLY A 85 -1.67 7.37 0.35
N TYR A 86 -2.71 7.09 -0.45
CA TYR A 86 -4.04 7.65 -0.26
C TYR A 86 -4.90 6.87 0.76
N VAL A 87 -4.79 5.53 0.76
CA VAL A 87 -5.67 4.62 1.52
C VAL A 87 -5.32 4.61 3.00
#